data_AF-A0A8X6HCR7-F1
#
_entry.id   AF-A0A8X6HCR7-F1
#
_cell.length_a   1.000
_cell.length_b   1.000
_cell.length_c   1.000
_cell.angle_alpha   90.00
_cell.angle_beta   90.00
_cell.angle_gamma   90.00
#
_symmetry.space_group_name_H-M   'P 1'
#
loop_
_entity.id
_entity.type
_entity.pdbx_description
1 polymer ?
#
loop_
_entity_poly.entity_id
_entity_poly.type
_entity_poly.pdbx_seq_one_letter_code
_entity_poly.pdbx_strand_id
1 'polypeptide(L)'
;MGSQTPVEGAITTRGCCGADTSRAKGDLIHSSRGSLGVTWLVTLTANWFTDMNLVYGMANCNRREALRMYRQKNPSRNMPSRSFFATIHRRLCETGSLDVHKPDSGRQRISRTVDAEERVVHALQRNPSTSIRVVSRETHIPQTIVWRIVHDEGLYPYHLQRVRALQPGD
;
A
#
# COMPACT_ATOMS: atom_id res chain seq x y z
N MET A 1 -33.74 -29.87 -50.14
CA MET A 1 -32.36 -30.22 -49.76
C MET A 1 -31.51 -28.97 -49.94
N GLY A 2 -31.44 -28.12 -48.92
CA GLY A 2 -30.61 -26.92 -48.90
C GLY A 2 -29.46 -27.16 -47.92
N SER A 3 -28.29 -27.43 -48.47
CA SER A 3 -27.02 -27.54 -47.78
C SER A 3 -26.46 -26.15 -47.49
N GLN A 4 -26.21 -25.84 -46.22
CA GLN A 4 -25.25 -24.80 -45.78
C GLN A 4 -24.97 -24.98 -44.27
N THR A 5 -23.83 -25.60 -43.97
CA THR A 5 -22.99 -25.30 -42.79
C THR A 5 -21.99 -24.21 -43.20
N PRO A 6 -21.04 -23.73 -42.35
CA PRO A 6 -21.05 -23.43 -40.91
C PRO A 6 -20.55 -21.98 -40.64
N VAL A 7 -20.72 -21.46 -39.42
CA VAL A 7 -19.84 -20.38 -38.91
C VAL A 7 -19.34 -20.74 -37.52
N GLU A 8 -18.23 -21.49 -37.49
CA GLU A 8 -17.40 -21.63 -36.31
C GLU A 8 -16.78 -20.27 -35.98
N GLY A 9 -17.26 -19.64 -34.91
CA GLY A 9 -16.62 -18.50 -34.31
C GLY A 9 -15.33 -18.94 -33.62
N ALA A 10 -14.21 -18.78 -34.31
CA ALA A 10 -12.87 -18.93 -33.75
C ALA A 10 -12.68 -17.97 -32.56
N ILE A 11 -12.79 -18.50 -31.34
CA ILE A 11 -12.30 -17.81 -30.15
C ILE A 11 -10.81 -18.13 -30.03
N THR A 12 -10.01 -17.30 -30.69
CA THR A 12 -8.60 -17.10 -30.33
C THR A 12 -8.58 -16.49 -28.93
N THR A 13 -8.20 -17.27 -27.92
CA THR A 13 -7.64 -16.73 -26.68
C THR A 13 -6.32 -17.42 -26.39
N ARG A 14 -5.27 -16.58 -26.42
CA ARG A 14 -3.87 -16.83 -26.10
C ARG A 14 -3.68 -17.83 -24.96
N GLY A 15 -2.69 -18.69 -25.13
CA GLY A 15 -2.33 -19.75 -24.19
C GLY A 15 -2.18 -19.23 -22.76
N CYS A 16 -2.94 -19.85 -21.85
CA CYS A 16 -2.57 -19.87 -20.45
C CYS A 16 -1.60 -21.04 -20.27
N CYS A 17 -0.31 -20.69 -20.26
CA CYS A 17 0.84 -21.46 -19.79
C CYS A 17 0.70 -22.98 -19.78
N GLY A 18 1.30 -23.65 -20.77
CA GLY A 18 1.80 -25.00 -20.58
C GLY A 18 2.83 -24.96 -19.47
N ALA A 19 2.53 -25.60 -18.34
CA ALA A 19 3.52 -25.93 -17.33
C ALA A 19 3.98 -27.36 -17.62
N ASP A 20 5.18 -27.47 -18.19
CA ASP A 20 5.91 -28.72 -18.33
C ASP A 20 6.05 -29.39 -16.97
N THR A 21 5.45 -30.57 -16.84
CA THR A 21 5.68 -31.48 -15.73
C THR A 21 7.06 -32.12 -15.88
N SER A 22 8.12 -31.45 -15.45
CA SER A 22 9.38 -32.15 -15.16
C SER A 22 10.22 -31.49 -14.06
N ARG A 23 10.43 -32.28 -13.00
CA ARG A 23 11.71 -32.42 -12.28
C ARG A 23 12.24 -31.24 -11.45
N ALA A 24 12.03 -31.32 -10.14
CA ALA A 24 13.11 -31.15 -9.16
C ALA A 24 12.72 -31.80 -7.82
N LYS A 25 13.47 -32.84 -7.42
CA LYS A 25 13.54 -33.30 -6.03
C LYS A 25 14.21 -32.16 -5.23
N GLY A 26 13.59 -31.76 -4.14
CA GLY A 26 14.13 -30.78 -3.19
C GLY A 26 13.84 -31.27 -1.78
N ASP A 27 14.91 -31.56 -1.07
CA ASP A 27 14.98 -32.31 0.18
C ASP A 27 14.11 -31.78 1.32
N LEU A 28 13.55 -32.72 2.08
CA LEU A 28 13.00 -32.47 3.41
C LEU A 28 14.13 -31.94 4.31
N ILE A 29 14.05 -30.67 4.71
CA ILE A 29 14.79 -30.17 5.87
C ILE A 29 13.82 -30.15 7.05
N HIS A 30 13.90 -31.19 7.88
CA HIS A 30 13.43 -31.11 9.26
C HIS A 30 14.34 -30.14 10.01
N SER A 31 13.79 -29.01 10.47
CA SER A 31 14.40 -28.25 11.54
C SER A 31 13.34 -27.82 12.53
N SER A 32 13.42 -28.42 13.72
CA SER A 32 12.71 -28.03 14.91
C SER A 32 13.12 -26.62 15.34
N ARG A 33 12.15 -25.80 15.76
CA ARG A 33 12.10 -25.10 17.07
C ARG A 33 11.27 -23.81 16.99
N GLY A 34 10.27 -23.73 17.86
CA GLY A 34 9.94 -22.56 18.67
C GLY A 34 9.38 -21.32 17.97
N SER A 35 8.06 -21.15 18.04
CA SER A 35 7.35 -19.89 18.38
C SER A 35 5.94 -19.93 17.77
N LEU A 36 4.99 -20.54 18.49
CA LEU A 36 3.61 -20.76 18.06
C LEU A 36 2.65 -19.66 18.58
N GLY A 37 3.11 -18.40 18.67
CA GLY A 37 2.34 -17.33 19.29
C GLY A 37 1.66 -16.35 18.33
N VAL A 38 2.34 -15.93 17.25
CA VAL A 38 1.91 -14.78 16.43
C VAL A 38 1.64 -15.14 14.98
N THR A 39 2.10 -16.31 14.54
CA THR A 39 1.93 -16.83 13.17
C THR A 39 0.48 -17.23 12.88
N TRP A 40 -0.31 -17.58 13.91
CA TRP A 40 -1.66 -18.15 13.74
C TRP A 40 -2.71 -17.18 13.17
N LEU A 41 -2.55 -15.86 13.34
CA LEU A 41 -3.48 -14.87 12.76
C LEU A 41 -3.10 -14.42 11.34
N VAL A 42 -1.82 -14.52 10.96
CA VAL A 42 -1.38 -14.29 9.56
C VAL A 42 -1.64 -15.51 8.68
N THR A 43 -1.65 -16.71 9.25
CA THR A 43 -1.94 -17.95 8.51
C THR A 43 -3.39 -18.10 8.06
N LEU A 44 -4.36 -17.47 8.75
CA LEU A 44 -5.76 -17.62 8.40
C LEU A 44 -6.12 -16.85 7.11
N THR A 45 -5.44 -15.71 6.86
CA THR A 45 -5.67 -14.89 5.66
C THR A 45 -4.79 -15.34 4.48
N ALA A 46 -3.57 -15.80 4.70
CA ALA A 46 -2.77 -16.36 3.62
C ALA A 46 -3.45 -17.59 2.97
N ASN A 47 -4.19 -18.37 3.77
CA ASN A 47 -4.88 -19.56 3.29
C ASN A 47 -6.00 -19.25 2.29
N TRP A 48 -6.81 -18.20 2.49
CA TRP A 48 -7.93 -17.95 1.57
C TRP A 48 -7.46 -17.53 0.18
N PHE A 49 -6.49 -16.63 0.07
CA PHE A 49 -5.98 -16.22 -1.24
C PHE A 49 -5.33 -17.38 -1.99
N THR A 50 -4.62 -18.25 -1.25
CA THR A 50 -4.00 -19.45 -1.80
C THR A 50 -5.04 -20.45 -2.30
N ASP A 51 -6.06 -20.73 -1.48
CA ASP A 51 -7.21 -21.59 -1.86
C ASP A 51 -7.92 -21.04 -3.10
N MET A 52 -8.12 -19.73 -3.20
CA MET A 52 -8.76 -19.10 -4.36
C MET A 52 -7.92 -19.24 -5.63
N ASN A 53 -6.62 -18.99 -5.54
CA ASN A 53 -5.72 -19.10 -6.70
C ASN A 53 -5.63 -20.56 -7.17
N LEU A 54 -5.57 -21.51 -6.23
CA LEU A 54 -5.56 -22.94 -6.53
C LEU A 54 -6.85 -23.38 -7.24
N VAL A 55 -8.02 -23.00 -6.70
CA VAL A 55 -9.32 -23.31 -7.31
C VAL A 55 -9.48 -22.63 -8.67
N TYR A 56 -8.94 -21.43 -8.86
CA TYR A 56 -8.94 -20.74 -10.14
C TYR A 56 -8.10 -21.47 -11.19
N GLY A 57 -6.94 -22.00 -10.79
CA GLY A 57 -6.11 -22.88 -11.63
C GLY A 57 -6.84 -24.17 -12.01
N MET A 58 -7.46 -24.85 -11.03
CA MET A 58 -8.25 -26.08 -11.27
C MET A 58 -9.45 -25.85 -12.20
N ALA A 59 -10.04 -24.66 -12.17
CA ALA A 59 -11.14 -24.28 -13.04
C ALA A 59 -10.67 -23.82 -14.45
N ASN A 60 -9.43 -24.11 -14.85
CA ASN A 60 -8.84 -23.69 -16.12
C ASN A 60 -8.99 -22.17 -16.36
N CYS A 61 -8.71 -21.38 -15.31
CA CYS A 61 -8.86 -19.92 -15.32
C CYS A 61 -10.29 -19.40 -15.61
N ASN A 62 -11.32 -20.24 -15.46
CA ASN A 62 -12.71 -19.84 -15.58
C ASN A 62 -13.26 -19.29 -14.26
N ARG A 63 -13.55 -17.98 -14.25
CA ARG A 63 -14.05 -17.27 -13.07
C ARG A 63 -15.38 -17.80 -12.53
N ARG A 64 -16.30 -18.24 -13.39
CA ARG A 64 -17.62 -18.72 -12.96
C ARG A 64 -17.52 -20.10 -12.34
N GLU A 65 -16.70 -20.95 -12.94
CA GLU A 65 -16.49 -22.31 -12.47
C GLU A 65 -15.67 -22.32 -11.17
N ALA A 66 -14.63 -21.49 -11.08
CA ALA A 66 -13.88 -21.28 -9.84
C ALA A 66 -14.79 -20.83 -8.68
N LEU A 67 -15.73 -19.92 -8.94
CA LEU A 67 -16.72 -19.49 -7.95
C LEU A 67 -17.59 -20.67 -7.48
N ARG A 68 -18.07 -21.50 -8.41
CA ARG A 68 -18.92 -22.65 -8.13
C ARG A 68 -18.19 -23.68 -7.27
N MET A 69 -16.98 -24.05 -7.68
CA MET A 69 -16.11 -24.98 -6.96
C MET A 69 -15.74 -24.44 -5.56
N TYR A 70 -15.39 -23.16 -5.45
CA TYR A 70 -15.04 -22.55 -4.17
C TYR A 70 -16.23 -22.53 -3.21
N ARG A 71 -17.43 -22.23 -3.72
CA ARG A 71 -18.68 -22.26 -2.93
C ARG A 71 -18.98 -23.65 -2.40
N GLN A 72 -18.82 -24.67 -3.23
CA GLN A 72 -19.04 -26.06 -2.85
C GLN A 72 -18.03 -26.51 -1.78
N LYS A 73 -16.77 -26.08 -1.90
CA LYS A 73 -15.71 -26.37 -0.91
C LYS A 73 -15.92 -25.61 0.41
N ASN A 74 -16.46 -24.40 0.37
CA ASN A 74 -16.57 -23.50 1.53
C ASN A 74 -17.99 -22.92 1.69
N PRO A 75 -18.97 -23.72 2.14
CA PRO A 75 -20.37 -23.29 2.24
C PRO A 75 -20.62 -22.22 3.32
N SER A 76 -19.78 -22.17 4.36
CA SER A 76 -19.93 -21.29 5.53
C SER A 76 -19.10 -19.99 5.46
N ARG A 77 -18.37 -19.74 4.36
CA ARG A 77 -17.51 -18.55 4.20
C ARG A 77 -18.14 -17.47 3.32
N ASN A 78 -17.75 -16.21 3.56
CA ASN A 78 -18.15 -15.08 2.72
C ASN A 78 -17.71 -15.29 1.26
N MET A 79 -18.63 -15.04 0.33
CA MET A 79 -18.40 -15.30 -1.09
C MET A 79 -17.62 -14.14 -1.75
N PRO A 80 -16.46 -14.40 -2.37
CA PRO A 80 -15.80 -13.39 -3.19
C PRO A 80 -16.58 -13.11 -4.49
N SER A 81 -16.31 -11.95 -5.09
CA SER A 81 -16.74 -11.65 -6.45
C SER A 81 -16.08 -12.60 -7.47
N ARG A 82 -16.79 -12.96 -8.55
CA ARG A 82 -16.24 -13.74 -9.68
C ARG A 82 -14.95 -13.13 -10.24
N SER A 83 -14.89 -11.80 -10.31
CA SER A 83 -13.71 -11.09 -10.82
C SER A 83 -12.52 -11.15 -9.87
N PHE A 84 -12.76 -11.43 -8.58
CA PHE A 84 -11.72 -11.46 -7.56
C PHE A 84 -10.68 -12.57 -7.82
N PHE A 85 -11.11 -13.74 -8.29
CA PHE A 85 -10.21 -14.86 -8.65
C PHE A 85 -9.17 -14.46 -9.70
N ALA A 86 -9.62 -13.81 -10.79
CA ALA A 86 -8.71 -13.34 -11.82
C ALA A 86 -7.80 -12.22 -11.33
N THR A 87 -8.30 -11.34 -10.45
CA THR A 87 -7.49 -10.26 -9.86
C THR A 87 -6.36 -10.82 -8.99
N ILE A 88 -6.64 -11.83 -8.14
CA ILE A 88 -5.61 -12.48 -7.33
C ILE A 88 -4.53 -13.09 -8.23
N HIS A 89 -4.96 -13.92 -9.17
CA HIS A 89 -4.04 -14.61 -10.07
C HIS A 89 -3.15 -13.62 -10.84
N ARG A 90 -3.77 -12.59 -11.42
CA ARG A 90 -3.08 -11.53 -12.13
C ARG A 90 -2.06 -10.80 -11.25
N ARG A 91 -2.42 -10.41 -10.03
CA ARG A 91 -1.51 -9.72 -9.11
C ARG A 91 -0.31 -10.58 -8.71
N LEU A 92 -0.53 -11.88 -8.49
CA LEU A 92 0.55 -12.81 -8.20
C LEU A 92 1.51 -12.94 -9.39
N CYS A 93 1.00 -12.99 -10.62
CA CYS A 93 1.84 -13.06 -11.82
C CYS A 93 2.57 -11.73 -12.13
N GLU A 94 1.89 -10.59 -11.96
CA GLU A 94 2.42 -9.27 -12.34
C GLU A 94 3.36 -8.68 -11.28
N THR A 95 3.02 -8.84 -9.99
CA THR A 95 3.70 -8.13 -8.89
C THR A 95 4.23 -9.08 -7.81
N GLY A 96 3.77 -10.33 -7.77
CA GLY A 96 4.12 -11.29 -6.71
C GLY A 96 3.57 -10.93 -5.33
N SER A 97 2.80 -9.85 -5.22
CA SER A 97 2.20 -9.37 -3.98
C SER A 97 0.71 -9.15 -4.14
N LEU A 98 -0.04 -9.49 -3.08
CA LEU A 98 -1.47 -9.22 -2.96
C LEU A 98 -1.77 -7.90 -2.26
N ASP A 99 -0.73 -7.23 -1.76
CA ASP A 99 -0.87 -5.92 -1.14
C ASP A 99 -1.41 -4.91 -2.15
N VAL A 100 -2.31 -4.06 -1.66
CA VAL A 100 -2.85 -2.97 -2.47
C VAL A 100 -1.79 -1.88 -2.53
N HIS A 101 -0.96 -1.89 -3.58
CA HIS A 101 -0.05 -0.79 -3.83
C HIS A 101 -0.86 0.46 -4.20
N LYS A 102 -0.93 1.41 -3.27
CA LYS A 102 -1.53 2.73 -3.47
C LYS A 102 -0.43 3.79 -3.45
N PRO A 103 0.33 3.97 -4.55
CA PRO A 103 1.45 4.91 -4.55
C PRO A 103 0.99 6.35 -4.26
N ASP A 104 -0.24 6.70 -4.66
CA ASP A 104 -0.81 8.05 -4.55
C ASP A 104 -2.06 8.13 -3.67
N SER A 105 -2.27 7.20 -2.73
CA SER A 105 -3.39 7.38 -1.77
C SER A 105 -3.02 8.38 -0.68
N GLY A 106 -2.98 9.65 -1.09
CA GLY A 106 -2.79 10.81 -0.24
C GLY A 106 -2.88 12.07 -1.08
N ARG A 107 -3.43 13.15 -0.52
CA ARG A 107 -3.37 14.47 -1.15
C ARG A 107 -1.90 14.82 -1.37
N GLN A 108 -1.51 15.15 -2.62
CA GLN A 108 -0.18 15.67 -2.92
C GLN A 108 0.10 16.83 -1.96
N ARG A 109 1.00 16.57 -1.00
CA ARG A 109 1.46 17.56 -0.03
C ARG A 109 2.28 18.55 -0.87
N ILE A 110 1.96 19.85 -0.77
CA ILE A 110 2.76 20.91 -1.40
C ILE A 110 4.23 20.56 -1.14
N SER A 111 4.96 20.35 -2.23
CA SER A 111 6.36 19.94 -2.24
C SER A 111 7.13 20.75 -1.21
N ARG A 112 7.63 20.06 -0.18
CA ARG A 112 8.72 20.53 0.65
C ARG A 112 9.95 20.59 -0.24
N THR A 113 10.11 21.68 -0.96
CA THR A 113 11.34 21.92 -1.71
C THR A 113 12.42 22.23 -0.69
N VAL A 114 13.59 21.60 -0.82
CA VAL A 114 14.74 21.82 0.08
C VAL A 114 15.05 23.32 0.24
N ASP A 115 14.92 24.08 -0.85
CA ASP A 115 15.06 25.54 -0.86
C ASP A 115 14.08 26.26 0.11
N ALA A 116 12.82 25.81 0.17
CA ALA A 116 11.83 26.40 1.06
C ALA A 116 12.15 26.09 2.54
N GLU A 117 12.69 24.91 2.83
CA GLU A 117 13.12 24.52 4.17
C GLU A 117 14.33 25.32 4.62
N GLU A 118 15.36 25.42 3.76
CA GLU A 118 16.57 26.18 4.03
C GLU A 118 16.29 27.66 4.29
N ARG A 119 15.39 28.28 3.52
CA ARG A 119 14.97 29.68 3.72
C ARG A 119 14.30 29.90 5.07
N VAL A 120 13.47 28.95 5.53
CA VAL A 120 12.80 29.02 6.84
C VAL A 120 13.80 28.81 7.98
N VAL A 121 14.67 27.81 7.86
CA VAL A 121 15.69 27.51 8.87
C VAL A 121 16.67 28.67 9.01
N HIS A 122 17.16 29.22 7.90
CA HIS A 122 18.06 30.37 7.91
C HIS A 122 17.40 31.62 8.52
N ALA A 123 16.12 31.87 8.25
CA ALA A 123 15.40 33.00 8.85
C ALA A 123 15.34 32.89 10.38
N LEU A 124 15.10 31.67 10.90
CA LEU A 124 15.00 31.40 12.33
C LEU A 124 16.36 31.36 13.04
N GLN A 125 17.40 30.82 12.40
CA GLN A 125 18.75 30.87 12.94
C GLN A 125 19.26 32.31 13.08
N ARG A 126 18.88 33.19 12.15
CA ARG A 126 19.24 34.61 12.21
C ARG A 126 18.59 35.31 13.40
N ASN A 127 17.31 35.02 13.66
CA ASN A 127 16.52 35.64 14.73
C ASN A 127 15.50 34.65 15.33
N PRO A 128 15.86 33.90 16.39
CA PRO A 128 15.00 32.86 16.96
C PRO A 128 13.79 33.41 17.73
N SER A 129 13.76 34.69 18.05
CA SER A 129 12.62 35.37 18.70
C SER A 129 11.52 35.80 17.71
N THR A 130 11.68 35.49 16.42
CA THR A 130 10.76 35.90 15.35
C THR A 130 9.53 35.02 15.30
N SER A 131 8.35 35.63 15.07
CA SER A 131 7.11 34.87 14.94
C SER A 131 7.02 34.13 13.59
N ILE A 132 6.35 32.98 13.59
CA ILE A 132 6.09 32.18 12.37
C ILE A 132 5.38 33.01 11.29
N ARG A 133 4.54 33.97 11.68
CA ARG A 133 3.84 34.86 10.75
C ARG A 133 4.79 35.79 10.00
N VAL A 134 5.83 36.28 10.67
CA VAL A 134 6.86 37.14 10.08
C VAL A 134 7.72 36.32 9.12
N VAL A 135 8.19 35.15 9.55
CA VAL A 135 8.97 34.21 8.70
C VAL A 135 8.19 33.83 7.45
N SER A 136 6.88 33.58 7.55
CA SER A 136 6.01 33.29 6.41
C SER A 136 5.96 34.44 5.39
N ARG A 137 5.95 35.70 5.84
CA ARG A 137 5.94 36.88 4.96
C ARG A 137 7.30 37.08 4.29
N GLU A 138 8.40 36.88 5.02
CA GLU A 138 9.76 37.02 4.50
C GLU A 138 10.12 35.92 3.49
N THR A 139 9.65 34.69 3.72
CA THR A 139 9.96 33.53 2.87
C THR A 139 8.92 33.29 1.78
N HIS A 140 7.78 34.00 1.80
CA HIS A 140 6.63 33.77 0.92
C HIS A 140 6.07 32.33 0.98
N ILE A 141 6.26 31.65 2.12
CA ILE A 141 5.77 30.29 2.37
C ILE A 141 4.54 30.38 3.25
N PRO A 142 3.46 29.61 2.99
CA PRO A 142 2.28 29.62 3.85
C PRO A 142 2.62 29.18 5.28
N GLN A 143 2.03 29.86 6.26
CA GLN A 143 2.30 29.66 7.70
C GLN A 143 2.18 28.19 8.15
N THR A 144 1.27 27.42 7.54
CA THR A 144 1.07 26.00 7.83
C THR A 144 2.25 25.13 7.42
N ILE A 145 2.98 25.49 6.37
CA ILE A 145 4.20 24.81 5.94
C ILE A 145 5.37 25.23 6.82
N VAL A 146 5.51 26.53 7.10
CA VAL A 146 6.53 27.05 8.03
C VAL A 146 6.44 26.38 9.39
N TRP A 147 5.25 26.34 10.01
CA TRP A 147 5.04 25.69 11.32
C TRP A 147 5.47 24.21 11.31
N ARG A 148 5.26 23.52 10.19
CA ARG A 148 5.59 22.12 10.04
C ARG A 148 7.09 21.88 9.86
N ILE A 149 7.77 22.75 9.12
CA ILE A 149 9.23 22.72 8.96
C ILE A 149 9.87 22.97 10.32
N VAL A 150 9.40 24.02 11.01
CA VAL A 150 9.84 24.38 12.37
C VAL A 150 9.68 23.21 13.35
N HIS A 151 8.54 22.53 13.32
CA HIS A 151 8.27 21.38 14.15
C HIS A 151 9.14 20.15 13.80
N ASP A 152 9.32 19.86 12.51
CA ASP A 152 10.10 18.70 12.06
C ASP A 152 11.61 18.88 12.34
N GLU A 153 12.13 20.11 12.19
CA GLU A 153 13.52 20.50 12.50
C GLU A 153 13.76 20.69 14.01
N GLY A 154 12.72 20.58 14.85
CA GLY A 154 12.81 20.76 16.30
C GLY A 154 13.19 22.18 16.73
N LEU A 155 12.99 23.18 15.87
CA LEU A 155 13.25 24.58 16.17
C LEU A 155 12.05 25.17 16.89
N TYR A 156 12.23 25.68 18.11
CA TYR A 156 11.14 26.36 18.83
C TYR A 156 11.52 27.83 19.05
N PRO A 157 10.88 28.77 18.32
CA PRO A 157 11.07 30.19 18.55
C PRO A 157 10.69 30.53 20.00
N TYR A 158 11.64 31.03 20.79
CA TYR A 158 11.36 31.43 22.18
C TYR A 158 10.87 32.87 22.21
N HIS A 159 9.85 33.14 23.03
CA HIS A 159 9.32 34.48 23.23
C HIS A 159 9.99 35.09 24.46
N LEU A 160 10.89 36.04 24.24
CA LEU A 160 11.52 36.80 25.33
C LEU A 160 10.47 37.75 25.93
N GLN A 161 9.86 37.32 27.03
CA GLN A 161 8.99 38.18 27.82
C GLN A 161 9.86 39.08 28.70
N ARG A 162 9.86 40.39 28.42
CA ARG A 162 10.49 41.36 29.32
C ARG A 162 9.69 41.41 30.62
N VAL A 163 10.25 40.86 31.69
CA VAL A 163 9.69 40.98 33.03
C VAL A 163 9.89 42.42 33.49
N ARG A 164 8.84 43.07 33.99
CA ARG A 164 8.97 44.39 34.62
C ARG A 164 9.94 44.25 35.79
N ALA A 165 10.94 45.12 35.87
CA ALA A 165 11.74 45.22 37.07
C ALA A 165 10.82 45.66 38.22
N LEU A 166 10.76 44.85 39.27
CA LEU A 166 10.08 45.22 40.51
C LEU A 166 10.77 46.47 41.06
N GLN A 167 10.00 47.54 41.24
CA GLN A 167 10.52 48.72 41.93
C GLN A 167 10.46 48.47 43.44
N PRO A 168 11.38 49.04 44.24
CA PRO A 168 11.32 48.94 45.69
C PRO A 168 10.08 49.72 46.19
N GLY A 169 8.95 49.03 46.32
CA GLY A 169 7.66 49.63 46.70
C GLY A 169 6.41 48.88 46.24
N ASP A 170 6.54 47.88 45.36
CA ASP A 170 5.47 46.94 44.99
C ASP A 170 5.39 45.73 45.94
#